data_AF-A0A916MND2-F1
#
_entry.id   AF-A0A916MND2-F1
#
_cell.length_a   1.000
_cell.length_b   1.000
_cell.length_c   1.000
_cell.angle_alpha   90.00
_cell.angle_beta   90.00
_cell.angle_gamma   90.00
#
_symmetry.space_group_name_H-M   'P 1'
#
loop_
_entity.id
_entity.type
_entity.pdbx_description
1 polymer ?
#
loop_
_entity_poly.entity_id
_entity_poly.type
_entity_poly.pdbx_seq_one_letter_code
_entity_poly.pdbx_strand_id
1 'polypeptide(L)'
;CLSTIHAINSYHALSRIINLFPYDARSAVLSDLSIGLRAIISQRLIRNVDNEMQPAVEILMNTSLIAELIKSGEFPQIKEAMEQSLYPGSQTFEQSLCRLYLDGTISYDEAMSASDSPTNLAWLINQNSPTSRVETLETSVADRDTHRTTADFATLTIDPAMLDRQQQH
;
A
#
# COMPACT_ATOMS: atom_id res chain seq x y z
N CYS A 1 -16.07 20.05 15.03
CA CYS A 1 -15.08 20.43 16.04
C CYS A 1 -13.70 20.03 15.56
N LEU A 2 -12.65 20.78 15.91
CA LEU A 2 -11.25 20.46 15.64
C LEU A 2 -10.53 20.32 16.98
N SER A 3 -9.65 19.33 17.11
CA SER A 3 -8.83 19.12 18.29
C SER A 3 -7.44 18.64 17.86
N THR A 4 -6.45 18.80 18.74
CA THR A 4 -5.06 18.40 18.50
C THR A 4 -4.60 17.48 19.63
N ILE A 5 -3.93 16.40 19.27
CA ILE A 5 -3.29 15.47 20.23
C ILE A 5 -1.88 15.17 19.76
N HIS A 6 -0.96 15.00 20.71
CA HIS A 6 0.39 14.56 20.39
C HIS A 6 0.40 13.05 20.15
N ALA A 7 0.44 12.65 18.88
CA ALA A 7 0.58 11.28 18.44
C ALA A 7 1.42 11.21 17.16
N ILE A 8 2.06 10.07 16.94
CA ILE A 8 2.95 9.85 15.79
C ILE A 8 2.12 9.59 14.52
N ASN A 9 1.04 8.81 14.66
CA ASN A 9 0.12 8.45 13.58
C ASN A 9 -1.32 8.28 14.10
N SER A 10 -2.24 7.98 13.19
CA SER A 10 -3.68 8.00 13.46
C SER A 10 -4.13 6.91 14.42
N TYR A 11 -3.60 5.69 14.31
CA TYR A 11 -3.97 4.58 15.20
C TYR A 11 -3.38 4.76 16.62
N HIS A 12 -2.18 5.33 16.75
CA HIS A 12 -1.65 5.73 18.05
C HIS A 12 -2.45 6.88 18.68
N ALA A 13 -2.98 7.81 17.88
CA ALA A 13 -3.85 8.87 18.35
C ALA A 13 -5.14 8.29 18.96
N LEU A 14 -5.80 7.35 18.25
CA LEU A 14 -6.99 6.64 18.74
C LEU A 14 -6.71 5.91 20.06
N SER A 15 -5.62 5.15 20.13
CA SER A 15 -5.22 4.45 21.36
C SER A 15 -5.03 5.42 22.54
N ARG A 16 -4.39 6.58 22.30
CA ARG A 16 -4.23 7.62 23.33
C ARG A 16 -5.56 8.19 23.79
N ILE A 17 -6.48 8.50 22.87
CA ILE A 17 -7.81 9.05 23.20
C ILE A 17 -8.54 8.10 24.15
N ILE A 18 -8.54 6.80 23.87
CA ILE A 18 -9.24 5.81 24.70
C ILE A 18 -8.61 5.64 26.08
N ASN A 19 -7.30 5.80 26.18
CA ASN A 19 -6.60 5.73 27.45
C ASN A 19 -6.88 6.93 28.38
N LEU A 20 -7.54 7.99 27.89
CA LEU A 20 -8.04 9.10 28.73
C LEU A 20 -9.28 8.71 29.54
N PHE A 21 -9.96 7.62 29.17
CA PHE A 21 -11.21 7.20 29.78
C PHE A 21 -11.04 5.91 30.61
N PRO A 22 -11.77 5.79 31.73
CA PRO A 22 -11.77 4.59 32.54
C PRO A 22 -12.39 3.41 31.76
N TYR A 23 -12.03 2.19 32.13
CA TYR A 23 -12.30 0.98 31.34
C TYR A 23 -13.80 0.75 31.05
N ASP A 24 -14.65 1.05 32.03
CA ASP A 24 -16.11 0.96 31.99
C ASP A 24 -16.74 1.91 30.94
N ALA A 25 -16.15 3.08 30.72
CA ALA A 25 -16.64 4.06 29.75
C ALA A 25 -16.14 3.84 28.32
N ARG A 26 -15.09 3.01 28.10
CA ARG A 26 -14.42 2.90 26.80
C ARG A 26 -15.34 2.45 25.68
N SER A 27 -16.19 1.45 25.92
CA SER A 27 -17.09 0.92 24.89
C SER A 27 -18.07 1.99 24.38
N ALA A 28 -18.62 2.81 25.29
CA ALA A 28 -19.48 3.92 24.92
C ALA A 28 -18.72 4.98 24.09
N VAL A 29 -17.52 5.36 24.54
CA VAL A 29 -16.67 6.34 23.84
C VAL A 29 -16.25 5.86 22.45
N LEU A 30 -15.91 4.58 22.29
CA LEU A 30 -15.59 3.99 21.00
C LEU A 30 -16.78 4.05 20.04
N SER A 31 -17.98 3.74 20.54
CA SER A 31 -19.22 3.85 19.75
C SER A 31 -19.45 5.29 19.30
N ASP A 32 -19.34 6.26 20.19
CA ASP A 32 -19.51 7.67 19.84
C ASP A 32 -18.43 8.16 18.87
N LEU A 33 -17.18 7.72 19.06
CA LEU A 33 -16.06 8.07 18.20
C LEU A 33 -16.22 7.50 16.79
N SER A 34 -16.70 6.26 16.65
CA SER A 34 -16.95 5.65 15.33
C SER A 34 -17.95 6.43 14.47
N ILE A 35 -18.89 7.13 15.09
CA ILE A 35 -19.90 7.94 14.40
C ILE A 35 -19.43 9.40 14.24
N GLY A 36 -18.81 9.95 15.28
CA GLY A 36 -18.44 11.36 15.36
C GLY A 36 -17.13 11.72 14.66
N LEU A 37 -16.20 10.77 14.51
CA LEU A 37 -14.92 11.02 13.85
C LEU A 37 -15.13 11.23 12.34
N ARG A 38 -14.48 12.25 11.79
CA ARG A 38 -14.49 12.51 10.34
C ARG A 38 -13.17 12.11 9.70
N ALA A 39 -12.08 12.61 10.26
CA ALA A 39 -10.73 12.30 9.83
C ALA A 39 -9.74 12.50 10.98
N ILE A 40 -8.60 11.84 10.88
CA ILE A 40 -7.39 12.13 11.65
C ILE A 40 -6.30 12.50 10.67
N ILE A 41 -5.60 13.60 10.94
CA ILE A 41 -4.49 14.07 10.13
C ILE A 41 -3.26 14.06 11.04
N SER A 42 -2.28 13.23 10.68
CA SER A 42 -1.01 13.13 11.39
C SER A 42 0.08 13.73 10.51
N GLN A 43 0.87 14.65 11.06
CA GLN A 43 1.91 15.36 10.31
C GLN A 43 3.27 15.14 10.96
N ARG A 44 4.30 14.98 10.13
CA ARG A 44 5.69 14.99 10.57
C ARG A 44 6.54 15.84 9.64
N LEU A 45 7.39 16.67 10.22
CA LEU A 45 8.33 17.50 9.48
C LEU A 45 9.61 16.72 9.21
N ILE A 46 10.05 16.76 7.96
CA ILE A 46 11.20 16.04 7.41
C ILE A 46 12.06 17.04 6.67
N ARG A 47 13.39 16.86 6.64
CA ARG A 47 14.25 17.78 5.88
C ARG A 47 14.14 17.51 4.39
N ASN A 48 13.96 18.56 3.60
CA ASN A 48 14.01 18.46 2.14
C ASN A 48 15.46 18.56 1.63
N VAL A 49 15.64 18.36 0.32
CA VAL A 49 16.95 18.46 -0.34
C VAL A 49 17.59 19.86 -0.22
N ASP A 50 16.77 20.89 -0.06
CA ASP A 50 17.19 22.29 0.14
C ASP A 50 17.40 22.65 1.63
N ASN A 51 17.35 21.65 2.52
CA ASN A 51 17.47 21.77 3.99
C ASN A 51 16.37 22.61 4.69
N GLU A 52 15.23 22.79 4.04
CA GLU A 52 13.98 23.31 4.63
C GLU A 52 13.11 22.17 5.19
N MET A 53 12.13 22.52 6.04
CA MET A 53 11.23 21.54 6.67
C MET A 53 10.00 21.29 5.80
N GLN A 54 9.85 20.07 5.30
CA GLN A 54 8.72 19.62 4.50
C GLN A 54 7.77 18.75 5.34
N PRO A 55 6.45 19.02 5.34
CA PRO A 55 5.48 18.16 6.00
C PRO A 55 5.20 16.90 5.17
N ALA A 56 5.43 15.73 5.77
CA ALA A 56 4.83 14.47 5.36
C ALA A 56 3.55 14.25 6.18
N VAL A 57 2.46 13.89 5.52
CA VAL A 57 1.12 13.86 6.12
C VAL A 57 0.46 12.52 5.89
N GLU A 58 -0.05 11.93 6.96
CA GLU A 58 -0.96 10.79 6.94
C GLU A 58 -2.39 11.31 7.18
N ILE A 59 -3.34 10.77 6.41
CA ILE A 59 -4.76 11.12 6.51
C ILE A 59 -5.57 9.83 6.65
N LEU A 60 -6.17 9.64 7.82
CA LEU A 60 -7.17 8.60 8.07
C LEU A 60 -8.55 9.20 7.88
N MET A 61 -9.29 8.74 6.88
CA MET A 61 -10.70 9.07 6.70
C MET A 61 -11.58 8.03 7.39
N ASN A 62 -12.64 8.47 8.08
CA ASN A 62 -13.57 7.55 8.74
C ASN A 62 -14.53 6.90 7.73
N THR A 63 -14.08 5.83 7.10
CA THR A 63 -14.90 4.96 6.22
C THR A 63 -15.73 3.98 7.06
N SER A 64 -16.71 3.29 6.45
CA SER A 64 -17.53 2.30 7.17
C SER A 64 -16.69 1.19 7.82
N LEU A 65 -15.62 0.75 7.17
CA LEU A 65 -14.70 -0.25 7.73
C LEU A 65 -13.94 0.33 8.94
N ILE A 66 -13.41 1.54 8.82
CA ILE A 66 -12.67 2.20 9.89
C ILE A 66 -13.58 2.48 11.09
N ALA A 67 -14.83 2.88 10.87
CA ALA A 67 -15.81 3.07 11.93
C ALA A 67 -16.06 1.77 12.71
N GLU A 68 -16.18 0.63 12.03
CA GLU A 68 -16.35 -0.67 12.70
C GLU A 68 -15.10 -1.06 13.49
N LEU A 69 -13.90 -0.87 12.92
CA LEU A 69 -12.63 -1.14 13.61
C LEU A 69 -12.44 -0.24 14.85
N ILE A 70 -12.89 1.02 14.78
CA ILE A 70 -12.90 1.92 15.93
C ILE A 70 -13.87 1.40 16.98
N LYS A 71 -15.07 0.96 16.58
CA LYS A 71 -16.08 0.46 17.51
C LYS A 71 -15.64 -0.83 18.23
N SER A 72 -14.95 -1.72 17.53
CA SER A 72 -14.37 -2.95 18.11
C SER A 72 -13.10 -2.70 18.92
N GLY A 73 -12.44 -1.56 18.73
CA GLY A 73 -11.18 -1.22 19.38
C GLY A 73 -9.96 -1.90 18.76
N GLU A 74 -10.09 -2.46 17.55
CA GLU A 74 -9.03 -3.18 16.83
C GLU A 74 -8.12 -2.21 16.05
N PHE A 75 -7.46 -1.29 16.78
CA PHE A 75 -6.61 -0.26 16.18
C PHE A 75 -5.44 -0.75 15.32
N PRO A 76 -4.78 -1.89 15.60
CA PRO A 76 -3.70 -2.36 14.73
C PRO A 76 -4.18 -2.63 13.29
N GLN A 77 -5.40 -3.12 13.11
CA GLN A 77 -5.97 -3.41 11.80
C GLN A 77 -6.32 -2.14 11.00
N ILE A 78 -6.41 -0.98 11.66
CA ILE A 78 -6.66 0.29 10.99
C ILE A 78 -5.54 0.61 10.00
N LYS A 79 -4.28 0.28 10.34
CA LYS A 79 -3.14 0.50 9.44
C LYS A 79 -3.33 -0.27 8.12
N GLU A 80 -3.62 -1.56 8.23
CA GLU A 80 -3.84 -2.45 7.09
C GLU A 80 -5.07 -2.01 6.28
N ALA A 81 -6.15 -1.63 6.96
CA ALA A 81 -7.36 -1.10 6.33
C ALA A 81 -7.10 0.20 5.56
N MET A 82 -6.22 1.08 6.08
CA MET A 82 -5.81 2.30 5.37
C MET A 82 -4.99 1.98 4.13
N GLU A 83 -4.01 1.07 4.23
CA GLU A 83 -3.16 0.63 3.11
C GLU A 83 -3.98 0.01 1.97
N GLN A 84 -5.00 -0.78 2.31
CA GLN A 84 -5.90 -1.42 1.34
C GLN A 84 -7.00 -0.47 0.83
N SER A 85 -7.29 0.61 1.55
CA SER A 85 -8.37 1.51 1.16
C SER A 85 -8.01 2.27 -0.11
N LEU A 86 -8.79 2.05 -1.16
CA LEU A 86 -8.82 2.90 -2.35
C LEU A 86 -9.67 4.16 -2.13
N TYR A 87 -10.03 4.46 -0.89
CA TYR A 87 -10.96 5.55 -0.59
C TYR A 87 -10.30 6.89 -0.91
N PRO A 88 -10.93 7.73 -1.75
CA PRO A 88 -10.38 9.04 -2.07
C PRO A 88 -10.18 9.88 -0.80
N GLY A 89 -8.93 10.29 -0.55
CA GLY A 89 -8.55 11.14 0.58
C GLY A 89 -7.94 10.40 1.78
N SER A 90 -8.00 9.06 1.84
CA SER A 90 -7.14 8.31 2.75
C SER A 90 -5.73 8.27 2.19
N GLN A 91 -4.73 8.46 3.06
CA GLN A 91 -3.33 8.43 2.68
C GLN A 91 -2.50 7.92 3.86
N THR A 92 -1.68 6.90 3.62
CA THR A 92 -0.72 6.45 4.64
C THR A 92 0.53 7.31 4.65
N PHE A 93 1.27 7.24 5.75
CA PHE A 93 2.51 7.98 5.88
C PHE A 93 3.54 7.59 4.81
N GLU A 94 3.68 6.29 4.53
CA GLU A 94 4.58 5.77 3.49
C GLU A 94 4.17 6.24 2.07
N GLN A 95 2.87 6.35 1.78
CA GLN A 95 2.40 6.92 0.51
C GLN A 95 2.77 8.41 0.39
N SER A 96 2.67 9.18 1.48
CA SER A 96 3.12 10.58 1.49
C SER A 96 4.63 10.70 1.27
N LEU A 97 5.43 9.85 1.92
CA LEU A 97 6.89 9.83 1.72
C LEU A 97 7.27 9.44 0.29
N CYS A 98 6.64 8.39 -0.24
CA CYS A 98 6.87 7.92 -1.61
C CYS A 98 6.61 9.06 -2.60
N ARG A 99 5.50 9.78 -2.45
CA ARG A 99 5.20 10.95 -3.27
C ARG A 99 6.28 12.04 -3.15
N LEU A 100 6.64 12.44 -1.93
CA LEU A 100 7.67 13.48 -1.73
C LEU A 100 9.04 13.08 -2.32
N TYR A 101 9.37 11.80 -2.29
CA TYR A 101 10.58 11.26 -2.91
C TYR A 101 10.50 11.30 -4.45
N LEU A 102 9.39 10.82 -5.03
CA LEU A 102 9.18 10.84 -6.48
C LEU A 102 9.11 12.25 -7.06
N ASP A 103 8.59 13.20 -6.28
CA ASP A 103 8.57 14.63 -6.61
C ASP A 103 9.96 15.29 -6.45
N GLY A 104 10.98 14.54 -6.02
CA GLY A 104 12.36 15.02 -5.82
C GLY A 104 12.53 15.97 -4.63
N THR A 105 11.53 16.06 -3.74
CA THR A 105 11.54 17.00 -2.62
C THR A 105 12.42 16.49 -1.46
N ILE A 106 12.43 15.18 -1.21
CA ILE A 106 13.23 14.55 -0.14
C ILE A 106 14.19 13.51 -0.73
N SER A 107 15.32 13.28 -0.07
CA SER A 107 16.27 12.23 -0.46
C SER A 107 15.74 10.84 -0.08
N TYR A 108 16.28 9.80 -0.74
CA TYR A 108 15.93 8.41 -0.42
C TYR A 108 16.26 8.06 1.04
N ASP A 109 17.45 8.43 1.51
CA ASP A 109 17.91 8.13 2.87
C ASP A 109 17.03 8.81 3.91
N GLU A 110 16.64 10.06 3.67
CA GLU A 110 15.73 10.79 4.55
C GLU A 110 14.35 10.14 4.56
N ALA A 111 13.81 9.77 3.39
CA ALA A 111 12.54 9.06 3.30
C ALA A 111 12.56 7.73 4.07
N MET A 112 13.63 6.95 3.95
CA MET A 112 13.80 5.66 4.65
C MET A 112 13.93 5.84 6.16
N SER A 113 14.79 6.76 6.60
CA SER A 113 14.99 7.06 8.03
C SER A 113 13.71 7.52 8.71
N ALA A 114 12.83 8.15 7.94
CA ALA A 114 11.60 8.70 8.45
C ALA A 114 10.45 7.67 8.34
N SER A 115 10.49 6.65 7.48
CA SER A 115 9.37 5.70 7.34
C SER A 115 9.07 4.88 8.61
N ASP A 116 7.79 4.59 8.87
CA ASP A 116 7.38 3.65 9.93
C ASP A 116 7.67 2.20 9.50
N SER A 117 7.58 1.91 8.19
CA SER A 117 8.00 0.64 7.58
C SER A 117 8.89 0.91 6.35
N PRO A 118 10.23 0.81 6.50
CA PRO A 118 11.17 0.98 5.39
C PRO A 118 10.92 -0.01 4.25
N THR A 119 10.54 -1.24 4.60
CA THR A 119 10.19 -2.28 3.61
C THR A 119 8.98 -1.89 2.77
N ASN A 120 7.92 -1.37 3.41
CA ASN A 120 6.71 -0.95 2.68
C ASN A 120 7.00 0.27 1.79
N LEU A 121 7.75 1.24 2.31
CA LEU A 121 8.15 2.41 1.53
C LEU A 121 9.00 2.02 0.30
N ALA A 122 9.99 1.14 0.49
CA ALA A 122 10.82 0.67 -0.62
C ALA A 122 9.99 -0.04 -1.69
N TRP A 123 9.02 -0.87 -1.28
CA TRP A 123 8.08 -1.51 -2.20
C TRP A 123 7.24 -0.47 -2.97
N LEU A 124 6.68 0.53 -2.28
CA LEU A 124 5.91 1.62 -2.90
C LEU A 124 6.75 2.42 -3.90
N ILE A 125 8.00 2.74 -3.57
CA ILE A 125 8.90 3.47 -4.45
C ILE A 125 9.16 2.66 -5.73
N ASN A 126 9.49 1.37 -5.60
CA ASN A 126 9.73 0.51 -6.76
C ASN A 126 8.49 0.37 -7.64
N GLN A 127 7.30 0.25 -7.03
CA GLN A 127 6.03 0.11 -7.75
C GLN A 127 5.64 1.37 -8.54
N ASN A 128 6.04 2.56 -8.07
CA ASN A 128 5.70 3.85 -8.68
C ASN A 128 6.85 4.48 -9.48
N SER A 129 8.07 3.93 -9.41
CA SER A 129 9.20 4.40 -10.20
C SER A 129 8.99 4.10 -11.69
N PRO A 130 9.18 5.08 -12.60
CA PRO A 130 8.97 4.86 -14.03
C PRO A 130 9.86 3.76 -14.64
N THR A 131 11.00 3.45 -14.00
CA THR A 131 11.94 2.41 -14.44
C THR A 131 11.38 0.99 -14.32
N SER A 132 10.55 0.68 -13.34
CA SER A 132 10.03 -0.68 -13.11
C SER A 132 9.01 -1.14 -14.16
N ARG A 133 8.36 -0.17 -14.84
CA ARG A 133 7.52 -0.45 -16.00
C ARG A 133 8.32 -0.92 -17.21
N VAL A 134 9.58 -0.50 -17.34
CA VAL A 134 10.43 -0.86 -18.48
C VAL A 134 11.02 -2.27 -18.28
N GLU A 135 11.52 -2.60 -17.09
CA GLU A 135 12.07 -3.94 -16.80
C GLU A 135 11.03 -5.07 -16.90
N THR A 136 9.78 -4.81 -16.52
CA THR A 136 8.69 -5.81 -16.62
C THR A 136 8.31 -6.10 -18.08
N LEU A 137 8.43 -5.10 -18.97
CA LEU A 137 8.21 -5.27 -20.40
C LEU A 137 9.40 -5.94 -21.08
N GLU A 138 10.63 -5.57 -20.73
CA GLU A 138 11.85 -6.16 -21.32
C GLU A 138 12.04 -7.63 -20.93
N THR A 139 11.71 -8.02 -19.69
CA THR A 139 11.78 -9.42 -19.27
C THR A 139 10.76 -10.31 -20.00
N SER A 140 9.60 -9.74 -20.38
CA SER A 140 8.58 -10.47 -21.17
C SER A 140 8.92 -10.64 -22.64
N VAL A 141 9.87 -9.86 -23.16
CA VAL A 141 10.36 -9.94 -24.54
C VAL A 141 11.60 -10.85 -24.60
N ALA A 142 12.50 -10.77 -23.62
CA ALA A 142 13.72 -11.58 -23.57
C ALA A 142 13.45 -13.09 -23.38
N ASP A 143 12.34 -13.46 -22.73
CA ASP A 143 11.96 -14.87 -22.53
C ASP A 143 11.11 -15.45 -23.69
N ARG A 144 10.80 -14.65 -24.72
CA ARG A 144 10.03 -15.10 -25.90
C ARG A 144 10.88 -15.58 -27.07
N ASP A 145 12.19 -15.35 -27.06
CA ASP A 145 13.06 -15.64 -28.21
C ASP A 145 13.86 -16.96 -28.11
N THR A 146 13.77 -17.71 -27.01
CA THR A 146 14.51 -18.98 -26.85
C THR A 146 13.68 -20.27 -26.89
N HIS A 147 12.36 -20.20 -27.06
CA HIS A 147 11.56 -21.41 -27.31
C HIS A 147 10.30 -21.13 -28.13
N ARG A 148 10.49 -20.88 -29.43
CA ARG A 148 9.39 -20.92 -30.39
C ARG A 148 9.56 -22.13 -31.32
N THR A 149 9.28 -23.32 -30.78
CA THR A 149 8.86 -24.45 -31.62
C THR A 149 7.51 -24.05 -32.21
N THR A 150 7.53 -23.64 -33.47
CA THR A 150 6.33 -23.28 -34.23
C THR A 150 5.52 -24.55 -34.50
N ALA A 151 4.62 -24.90 -33.58
CA ALA A 151 3.54 -25.82 -33.88
C ALA A 151 2.46 -25.04 -34.64
N ASP A 152 2.50 -25.15 -35.96
CA ASP A 152 1.53 -24.55 -36.88
C ASP A 152 0.34 -25.52 -37.05
N PHE A 153 -0.78 -25.22 -36.40
CA PHE A 153 -1.97 -26.08 -36.38
C PHE A 153 -2.76 -26.08 -37.70
N ALA A 154 -2.34 -25.30 -38.71
CA ALA A 154 -3.00 -25.24 -40.01
C ALA A 154 -2.55 -26.32 -41.02
N THR A 155 -1.53 -27.12 -40.71
CA THR A 155 -1.05 -28.19 -41.61
C THR A 155 -0.84 -29.49 -40.83
N LEU A 156 -1.94 -30.13 -40.44
CA LEU A 156 -1.90 -31.51 -39.96
C LEU A 156 -1.90 -32.47 -41.17
N THR A 157 -0.73 -32.71 -41.77
CA THR A 157 -0.57 -33.82 -42.72
C THR A 157 -0.30 -35.09 -41.93
N ILE A 158 -1.29 -35.99 -41.89
CA ILE A 158 -1.10 -37.33 -41.35
C ILE A 158 -0.18 -38.08 -42.32
N ASP A 159 1.00 -38.46 -41.83
CA ASP A 159 1.96 -39.24 -42.59
C ASP A 159 1.40 -40.67 -42.79
N PRO A 160 1.10 -41.10 -44.03
CA PRO A 160 0.45 -42.39 -44.27
C PRO A 160 1.31 -43.60 -43.87
N ALA A 161 2.61 -43.41 -43.56
CA ALA A 161 3.50 -44.45 -43.06
C ALA A 161 3.22 -44.89 -41.61
N MET A 162 2.41 -44.14 -40.85
CA MET A 162 2.03 -44.48 -39.46
C MET A 162 0.89 -45.51 -39.36
N LEU A 163 0.23 -45.87 -40.46
CA LEU A 163 -0.91 -46.80 -40.47
C LEU A 163 -0.52 -48.29 -40.63
N ASP A 164 0.74 -48.61 -40.94
CA ASP A 164 1.17 -49.99 -41.25
C ASP A 164 1.87 -50.75 -40.10
N ARG A 165 1.82 -50.25 -38.85
CA ARG A 165 2.39 -50.96 -37.68
C ARG A 165 1.37 -51.61 -36.75
N GLN A 166 0.18 -51.93 -37.25
CA GLN A 166 -0.72 -52.87 -36.57
C GLN A 166 -1.13 -54.01 -37.48
N GLN A 167 -0.16 -54.87 -37.83
CA GLN A 167 -0.38 -56.29 -38.11
C GLN A 167 0.99 -56.98 -38.21
N GLN A 168 1.52 -57.45 -37.08
CA GLN A 168 2.23 -58.72 -36.97
C GLN A 168 2.72 -58.98 -35.53
N HIS A 169 2.28 -60.14 -35.04
CA HIS A 169 2.59 -60.84 -33.78
C HIS A 169 1.83 -60.44 -32.51
#